data_AF-A0A7Y6BTU1-F1
#
_entry.id   AF-A0A7Y6BTU1-F1
#
_cell.length_a   1.000
_cell.length_b   1.000
_cell.length_c   1.000
_cell.angle_alpha   90.00
_cell.angle_beta   90.00
_cell.angle_gamma   90.00
#
_symmetry.space_group_name_H-M   'P 1'
#
loop_
_entity.id
_entity.type
_entity.pdbx_description
1 polymer ?
#
loop_
_entity_poly.entity_id
_entity_poly.type
_entity_poly.pdbx_seq_one_letter_code
_entity_poly.pdbx_strand_id
1 'polypeptide(L)'
;STADAKKSAGDASASAAQVAALVTDATDSARAASTSAGQAASSAQEASSGAEAASAKATEAEKSAAAAESSKNAAATSAGAAKTSETNAAASQQSAATSASTAATKASEAATSARDAVASKEAAKSSETNASSSAGRAASSATAAENSARAAKTSETNARSSETAAERSASAAADAKTAAAGSASTASTKATEAAGSAVSASQSKSAAEAAAIRAKNSAKRAEDIASAVALEDADTTRKGIVQLSSATNSTSETLAATPKAVKVVMDETNRKAHWTVRH
;
A
#
# COMPACT_ATOMS: atom_id res chain seq x y z
N SER A 1 75.28 163.03 100.81
CA SER A 1 73.85 163.30 101.07
C SER A 1 73.04 162.67 99.95
N THR A 2 72.01 161.87 100.30
CA THR A 2 70.87 161.38 99.47
C THR A 2 71.11 160.67 98.12
N ALA A 3 72.30 160.74 97.51
CA ALA A 3 72.61 160.13 96.23
C ALA A 3 72.90 158.61 96.32
N ASP A 4 73.64 158.15 97.34
CA ASP A 4 74.00 156.74 97.48
C ASP A 4 72.83 155.83 97.91
N ALA A 5 71.84 156.37 98.63
CA ALA A 5 70.64 155.63 99.05
C ALA A 5 69.65 155.37 97.89
N LYS A 6 69.61 156.25 96.86
CA LYS A 6 68.81 156.01 95.65
C LYS A 6 69.40 154.93 94.74
N LYS A 7 70.72 154.70 94.79
CA LYS A 7 71.41 153.66 94.00
C LYS A 7 71.11 152.25 94.55
N SER A 8 71.19 152.06 95.87
CA SER A 8 70.95 150.75 96.50
C SER A 8 69.48 150.29 96.43
N ALA A 9 68.52 151.20 96.54
CA ALA A 9 67.11 150.88 96.32
C ALA A 9 66.81 150.50 94.84
N GLY A 10 67.52 151.13 93.89
CA GLY A 10 67.49 150.78 92.48
C GLY A 10 68.03 149.37 92.24
N ASP A 11 69.19 149.03 92.80
CA ASP A 11 69.86 147.73 92.60
C ASP A 11 69.07 146.55 93.25
N ALA A 12 68.41 146.78 94.40
CA ALA A 12 67.53 145.79 95.03
C ALA A 12 66.22 145.57 94.23
N SER A 13 65.64 146.64 93.68
CA SER A 13 64.47 146.51 92.79
C SER A 13 64.81 145.81 91.48
N ALA A 14 66.03 146.01 90.96
CA ALA A 14 66.52 145.32 89.78
C ALA A 14 66.75 143.82 90.06
N SER A 15 67.32 143.46 91.21
CA SER A 15 67.49 142.04 91.61
C SER A 15 66.16 141.34 91.90
N ALA A 16 65.20 142.02 92.54
CA ALA A 16 63.86 141.47 92.76
C ALA A 16 63.11 141.28 91.44
N ALA A 17 63.24 142.20 90.49
CA ALA A 17 62.72 142.04 89.13
C ALA A 17 63.41 140.89 88.38
N GLN A 18 64.71 140.68 88.59
CA GLN A 18 65.47 139.60 87.97
C GLN A 18 65.07 138.22 88.53
N VAL A 19 64.86 138.11 89.84
CA VAL A 19 64.34 136.88 90.49
C VAL A 19 62.90 136.61 90.09
N ALA A 20 62.05 137.64 90.03
CA ALA A 20 60.68 137.51 89.54
C ALA A 20 60.64 137.05 88.07
N ALA A 21 61.56 137.56 87.23
CA ALA A 21 61.71 137.13 85.84
C ALA A 21 62.18 135.67 85.75
N LEU A 22 63.17 135.25 86.54
CA LEU A 22 63.65 133.85 86.61
C LEU A 22 62.57 132.87 87.11
N VAL A 23 61.77 133.27 88.11
CA VAL A 23 60.65 132.46 88.59
C VAL A 23 59.57 132.36 87.51
N THR A 24 59.30 133.46 86.79
CA THR A 24 58.36 133.47 85.67
C THR A 24 58.83 132.55 84.55
N ASP A 25 60.10 132.66 84.13
CA ASP A 25 60.74 131.79 83.14
C ASP A 25 60.72 130.31 83.56
N ALA A 26 60.93 130.03 84.85
CA ALA A 26 60.87 128.67 85.39
C ALA A 26 59.43 128.13 85.41
N THR A 27 58.44 128.94 85.77
CA THR A 27 57.02 128.55 85.69
C THR A 27 56.55 128.40 84.25
N ASP A 28 57.01 129.24 83.34
CA ASP A 28 56.70 129.17 81.91
C ASP A 28 57.38 127.95 81.28
N SER A 29 58.61 127.64 81.68
CA SER A 29 59.31 126.42 81.30
C SER A 29 58.65 125.16 81.87
N ALA A 30 58.18 125.18 83.12
CA ALA A 30 57.45 124.06 83.72
C ALA A 30 56.09 123.85 83.06
N ARG A 31 55.40 124.94 82.70
CA ARG A 31 54.14 124.91 81.93
C ARG A 31 54.37 124.42 80.51
N ALA A 32 55.46 124.83 79.86
CA ALA A 32 55.87 124.33 78.56
C ALA A 32 56.21 122.84 78.63
N ALA A 33 56.95 122.39 79.65
CA ALA A 33 57.27 120.98 79.89
C ALA A 33 56.01 120.14 80.16
N SER A 34 55.06 120.65 80.95
CA SER A 34 53.77 120.01 81.20
C SER A 34 52.91 119.93 79.94
N THR A 35 52.91 120.99 79.13
CA THR A 35 52.23 121.01 77.82
C THR A 35 52.84 119.98 76.89
N SER A 36 54.17 119.94 76.78
CA SER A 36 54.91 118.96 75.99
C SER A 36 54.70 117.52 76.50
N ALA A 37 54.64 117.31 77.82
CA ALA A 37 54.33 116.01 78.41
C ALA A 37 52.89 115.58 78.11
N GLY A 38 51.92 116.50 78.14
CA GLY A 38 50.53 116.25 77.76
C GLY A 38 50.37 115.96 76.26
N GLN A 39 51.14 116.67 75.41
CA GLN A 39 51.22 116.38 73.98
C GLN A 39 51.83 115.01 73.72
N ALA A 40 52.93 114.66 74.39
CA ALA A 40 53.57 113.35 74.28
C ALA A 40 52.64 112.22 74.76
N ALA A 41 51.90 112.41 75.86
CA ALA A 41 50.90 111.47 76.33
C ALA A 41 49.73 111.30 75.34
N SER A 42 49.28 112.41 74.73
CA SER A 42 48.22 112.37 73.70
C SER A 42 48.69 111.63 72.45
N SER A 43 49.91 111.90 71.97
CA SER A 43 50.51 111.18 70.84
C SER A 43 50.76 109.70 71.16
N ALA A 44 51.13 109.36 72.40
CA ALA A 44 51.26 107.96 72.83
C ALA A 44 49.89 107.24 72.85
N GLN A 45 48.83 107.92 73.27
CA GLN A 45 47.46 107.39 73.26
C GLN A 45 46.91 107.23 71.83
N GLU A 46 47.18 108.20 70.95
CA GLU A 46 46.86 108.09 69.52
C GLU A 46 47.63 106.94 68.86
N ALA A 47 48.92 106.77 69.17
CA ALA A 47 49.71 105.64 68.70
C ALA A 47 49.18 104.29 69.19
N SER A 48 48.75 104.20 70.47
CA SER A 48 48.10 103.00 71.02
C SER A 48 46.79 102.70 70.30
N SER A 49 45.94 103.70 70.10
CA SER A 49 44.66 103.57 69.39
C SER A 49 44.87 103.15 67.92
N GLY A 50 45.91 103.70 67.28
CA GLY A 50 46.32 103.32 65.93
C GLY A 50 46.84 101.88 65.86
N ALA A 51 47.61 101.44 66.86
CA ALA A 51 48.10 100.06 66.95
C ALA A 51 46.95 99.07 67.19
N GLU A 52 45.98 99.39 68.03
CA GLU A 52 44.76 98.60 68.25
C GLU A 52 43.91 98.50 66.97
N ALA A 53 43.73 99.61 66.26
CA ALA A 53 43.03 99.62 64.97
C ALA A 53 43.75 98.78 63.91
N ALA A 54 45.08 98.85 63.85
CA ALA A 54 45.89 98.03 62.96
C ALA A 54 45.79 96.53 63.32
N SER A 55 45.80 96.19 64.60
CA SER A 55 45.61 94.81 65.09
C SER A 55 44.22 94.28 64.70
N ALA A 56 43.16 95.07 64.92
CA ALA A 56 41.80 94.70 64.53
C ALA A 56 41.68 94.49 63.01
N LYS A 57 42.31 95.35 62.19
CA LYS A 57 42.35 95.18 60.74
C LYS A 57 43.13 93.95 60.30
N ALA A 58 44.22 93.60 60.99
CA ALA A 58 44.93 92.35 60.75
C ALA A 58 44.05 91.12 61.05
N THR A 59 43.32 91.12 62.17
CA THR A 59 42.40 90.01 62.50
C THR A 59 41.24 89.89 61.49
N GLU A 60 40.73 91.02 61.01
CA GLU A 60 39.68 91.04 59.99
C GLU A 60 40.18 90.52 58.63
N ALA A 61 41.43 90.84 58.28
CA ALA A 61 42.10 90.27 57.11
C ALA A 61 42.31 88.75 57.24
N GLU A 62 42.73 88.26 58.41
CA GLU A 62 42.86 86.82 58.68
C GLU A 62 41.51 86.09 58.56
N LYS A 63 40.44 86.64 59.12
CA LYS A 63 39.08 86.08 58.97
C LYS A 63 38.64 86.04 57.51
N SER A 64 38.92 87.10 56.76
CA SER A 64 38.59 87.17 55.32
C SER A 64 39.39 86.16 54.50
N ALA A 65 40.68 85.98 54.81
CA ALA A 65 41.53 84.96 54.19
C ALA A 65 41.01 83.54 54.48
N ALA A 66 40.63 83.27 55.73
CA ALA A 66 40.04 81.98 56.11
C ALA A 66 38.69 81.73 55.40
N ALA A 67 37.85 82.76 55.25
CA ALA A 67 36.59 82.68 54.51
C ALA A 67 36.83 82.41 53.01
N ALA A 68 37.83 83.06 52.41
CA ALA A 68 38.22 82.84 51.03
C ALA A 68 38.71 81.40 50.79
N GLU A 69 39.54 80.86 51.69
CA GLU A 69 40.01 79.47 51.59
C GLU A 69 38.85 78.46 51.79
N SER A 70 37.93 78.75 52.71
CA SER A 70 36.70 77.95 52.89
C SER A 70 35.84 77.95 51.62
N SER A 71 35.63 79.11 50.99
CA SER A 71 34.86 79.23 49.75
C SER A 71 35.54 78.50 48.58
N LYS A 72 36.87 78.56 48.48
CA LYS A 72 37.66 77.82 47.49
C LYS A 72 37.50 76.31 47.68
N ASN A 73 37.53 75.83 48.92
CA ASN A 73 37.30 74.42 49.23
C ASN A 73 35.87 73.98 48.87
N ALA A 74 34.85 74.79 49.18
CA ALA A 74 33.47 74.52 48.80
C ALA A 74 33.27 74.46 47.27
N ALA A 75 33.94 75.35 46.53
CA ALA A 75 33.94 75.33 45.07
C ALA A 75 34.61 74.05 44.52
N ALA A 76 35.74 73.62 45.12
CA ALA A 76 36.41 72.39 44.74
C ALA A 76 35.54 71.14 45.00
N THR A 77 34.86 71.07 46.15
CA THR A 77 33.90 69.99 46.46
C THR A 77 32.74 69.97 45.46
N SER A 78 32.19 71.14 45.12
CA SER A 78 31.10 71.26 44.14
C SER A 78 31.53 70.84 42.74
N ALA A 79 32.74 71.19 42.31
CA ALA A 79 33.32 70.74 41.06
C ALA A 79 33.53 69.20 41.03
N GLY A 80 33.95 68.62 42.17
CA GLY A 80 34.01 67.17 42.33
C GLY A 80 32.65 66.50 42.18
N ALA A 81 31.63 67.02 42.86
CA ALA A 81 30.26 66.51 42.76
C ALA A 81 29.68 66.62 41.34
N ALA A 82 29.96 67.71 40.61
CA ALA A 82 29.56 67.88 39.23
C ALA A 82 30.17 66.80 38.32
N LYS A 83 31.47 66.51 38.44
CA LYS A 83 32.14 65.43 37.69
C LYS A 83 31.56 64.05 38.01
N THR A 84 31.23 63.78 39.27
CA THR A 84 30.53 62.55 39.65
C THR A 84 29.15 62.47 39.01
N SER A 85 28.41 63.57 38.97
CA SER A 85 27.10 63.63 38.32
C SER A 85 27.18 63.40 36.81
N GLU A 86 28.19 63.96 36.12
CA GLU A 86 28.45 63.68 34.69
C GLU A 86 28.74 62.20 34.46
N THR A 87 29.55 61.58 35.33
CA THR A 87 29.87 60.15 35.25
C THR A 87 28.61 59.29 35.44
N ASN A 88 27.76 59.63 36.42
CA ASN A 88 26.50 58.92 36.66
C ASN A 88 25.50 59.08 35.52
N ALA A 89 25.45 60.25 34.88
CA ALA A 89 24.61 60.49 33.70
C ALA A 89 25.07 59.64 32.51
N ALA A 90 26.39 59.58 32.27
CA ALA A 90 26.97 58.72 31.22
C ALA A 90 26.68 57.23 31.48
N ALA A 91 26.84 56.77 32.73
CA ALA A 91 26.53 55.39 33.11
C ALA A 91 25.04 55.06 32.88
N SER A 92 24.13 55.98 33.24
CA SER A 92 22.70 55.82 33.04
C SER A 92 22.32 55.74 31.56
N GLN A 93 22.95 56.55 30.70
CA GLN A 93 22.78 56.48 29.25
C GLN A 93 23.25 55.12 28.69
N GLN A 94 24.39 54.62 29.16
CA GLN A 94 24.89 53.31 28.75
C GLN A 94 23.93 52.19 29.18
N SER A 95 23.42 52.20 30.42
CA SER A 95 22.43 51.24 30.88
C SER A 95 21.13 51.28 30.06
N ALA A 96 20.67 52.47 29.68
CA ALA A 96 19.51 52.64 28.80
C ALA A 96 19.77 52.06 27.41
N ALA A 97 20.95 52.30 26.82
CA ALA A 97 21.34 51.75 25.52
C ALA A 97 21.46 50.21 25.53
N THR A 98 22.01 49.64 26.61
CA THR A 98 22.05 48.18 26.81
C THR A 98 20.64 47.61 26.93
N SER A 99 19.77 48.23 27.72
CA SER A 99 18.38 47.79 27.90
C SER A 99 17.60 47.84 26.57
N ALA A 100 17.80 48.89 25.77
CA ALA A 100 17.20 49.00 24.44
C ALA A 100 17.68 47.89 23.48
N SER A 101 18.98 47.58 23.51
CA SER A 101 19.55 46.46 22.73
C SER A 101 18.95 45.12 23.15
N THR A 102 18.82 44.87 24.46
CA THR A 102 18.18 43.65 24.98
C THR A 102 16.72 43.54 24.55
N ALA A 103 15.97 44.65 24.60
CA ALA A 103 14.58 44.68 24.14
C ALA A 103 14.46 44.38 22.63
N ALA A 104 15.36 44.93 21.80
CA ALA A 104 15.40 44.66 20.36
C ALA A 104 15.71 43.19 20.05
N THR A 105 16.66 42.59 20.78
CA THR A 105 16.96 41.15 20.68
C THR A 105 15.75 40.31 21.07
N LYS A 106 15.09 40.60 22.19
CA LYS A 106 13.90 39.87 22.65
C LYS A 106 12.73 39.99 21.67
N ALA A 107 12.55 41.15 21.04
CA ALA A 107 11.55 41.31 19.99
C ALA A 107 11.87 40.45 18.75
N SER A 108 13.15 40.34 18.38
CA SER A 108 13.59 39.51 17.25
C SER A 108 13.43 38.01 17.55
N GLU A 109 13.78 37.57 18.76
CA GLU A 109 13.54 36.19 19.22
C GLU A 109 12.05 35.85 19.19
N ALA A 110 11.18 36.74 19.70
CA ALA A 110 9.74 36.55 19.66
C ALA A 110 9.19 36.46 18.22
N ALA A 111 9.70 37.29 17.31
CA ALA A 111 9.32 37.22 15.89
C ALA A 111 9.74 35.90 15.24
N THR A 112 10.91 35.36 15.58
CA THR A 112 11.35 34.04 15.11
C THR A 112 10.46 32.93 15.67
N SER A 113 10.19 32.92 16.97
CA SER A 113 9.29 31.94 17.58
C SER A 113 7.88 31.97 16.98
N ALA A 114 7.38 33.15 16.60
CA ALA A 114 6.10 33.26 15.90
C ALA A 114 6.14 32.61 14.50
N ARG A 115 7.24 32.76 13.75
CA ARG A 115 7.43 32.10 12.45
C ARG A 115 7.51 30.58 12.60
N ASP A 116 8.25 30.10 13.60
CA ASP A 116 8.39 28.67 13.87
C ASP A 116 7.05 28.03 14.27
N ALA A 117 6.22 28.77 15.02
CA ALA A 117 4.87 28.33 15.37
C ALA A 117 3.96 28.23 14.12
N VAL A 118 4.04 29.18 13.19
CA VAL A 118 3.31 29.12 11.92
C VAL A 118 3.78 27.93 11.07
N ALA A 119 5.08 27.73 10.92
CA ALA A 119 5.65 26.60 10.18
C ALA A 119 5.23 25.25 10.80
N SER A 120 5.21 25.16 12.14
CA SER A 120 4.74 23.96 12.85
C SER A 120 3.25 23.67 12.60
N LYS A 121 2.42 24.72 12.53
CA LYS A 121 0.99 24.58 12.19
C LYS A 121 0.80 24.08 10.75
N GLU A 122 1.57 24.57 9.81
CA GLU A 122 1.55 24.11 8.41
C GLU A 122 2.01 22.65 8.29
N ALA A 123 3.09 22.28 9.00
CA ALA A 123 3.57 20.91 9.08
C ALA A 123 2.50 19.96 9.66
N ALA A 124 1.80 20.36 10.71
CA ALA A 124 0.69 19.59 11.29
C ALA A 124 -0.45 19.38 10.28
N LYS A 125 -0.83 20.42 9.53
CA LYS A 125 -1.87 20.32 8.48
C LYS A 125 -1.45 19.42 7.31
N SER A 126 -0.18 19.44 6.94
CA SER A 126 0.39 18.52 5.95
C SER A 126 0.32 17.07 6.44
N SER A 127 0.69 16.81 7.69
CA SER A 127 0.56 15.49 8.32
C SER A 127 -0.87 14.97 8.38
N GLU A 128 -1.86 15.83 8.68
CA GLU A 128 -3.28 15.47 8.65
C GLU A 128 -3.74 15.05 7.24
N THR A 129 -3.27 15.74 6.21
CA THR A 129 -3.54 15.40 4.80
C THR A 129 -2.90 14.06 4.41
N ASN A 130 -1.66 13.82 4.85
CA ASN A 130 -0.96 12.56 4.61
C ASN A 130 -1.62 11.38 5.32
N ALA A 131 -2.10 11.59 6.56
CA ALA A 131 -2.85 10.58 7.31
C ALA A 131 -4.16 10.22 6.60
N SER A 132 -4.92 11.23 6.15
CA SER A 132 -6.16 11.06 5.39
C SER A 132 -5.93 10.30 4.08
N SER A 133 -4.86 10.65 3.35
CA SER A 133 -4.46 9.97 2.11
C SER A 133 -4.05 8.52 2.36
N SER A 134 -3.34 8.27 3.46
CA SER A 134 -2.92 6.91 3.85
C SER A 134 -4.11 6.04 4.24
N ALA A 135 -5.10 6.60 4.95
CA ALA A 135 -6.37 5.91 5.24
C ALA A 135 -7.12 5.56 3.94
N GLY A 136 -7.17 6.47 2.96
CA GLY A 136 -7.76 6.19 1.65
C GLY A 136 -7.04 5.05 0.90
N ARG A 137 -5.71 5.04 0.91
CA ARG A 137 -4.91 3.95 0.31
C ARG A 137 -5.16 2.61 0.99
N ALA A 138 -5.29 2.61 2.33
CA ALA A 138 -5.60 1.41 3.10
C ALA A 138 -7.00 0.86 2.75
N ALA A 139 -8.01 1.73 2.64
CA ALA A 139 -9.36 1.33 2.23
C ALA A 139 -9.39 0.73 0.81
N SER A 140 -8.72 1.36 -0.16
CA SER A 140 -8.60 0.82 -1.52
C SER A 140 -7.88 -0.55 -1.55
N SER A 141 -6.85 -0.72 -0.72
CA SER A 141 -6.13 -1.98 -0.59
C SER A 141 -7.02 -3.09 -0.02
N ALA A 142 -7.85 -2.78 0.98
CA ALA A 142 -8.82 -3.72 1.54
C ALA A 142 -9.82 -4.19 0.46
N THR A 143 -10.37 -3.27 -0.33
CA THR A 143 -11.26 -3.62 -1.46
C THR A 143 -10.56 -4.51 -2.49
N ALA A 144 -9.30 -4.24 -2.83
CA ALA A 144 -8.53 -5.07 -3.75
C ALA A 144 -8.29 -6.49 -3.21
N ALA A 145 -8.04 -6.62 -1.91
CA ALA A 145 -7.90 -7.91 -1.24
C ALA A 145 -9.21 -8.71 -1.25
N GLU A 146 -10.35 -8.05 -0.97
CA GLU A 146 -11.68 -8.68 -1.05
C GLU A 146 -12.01 -9.18 -2.46
N ASN A 147 -11.72 -8.37 -3.48
CA ASN A 147 -11.92 -8.77 -4.88
C ASN A 147 -11.05 -9.97 -5.27
N SER A 148 -9.80 -9.99 -4.81
CA SER A 148 -8.88 -11.11 -5.03
C SER A 148 -9.38 -12.38 -4.35
N ALA A 149 -9.92 -12.28 -3.13
CA ALA A 149 -10.52 -13.42 -2.43
C ALA A 149 -11.78 -13.95 -3.14
N ARG A 150 -12.61 -13.07 -3.71
CA ARG A 150 -13.76 -13.48 -4.54
C ARG A 150 -13.30 -14.20 -5.81
N ALA A 151 -12.29 -13.68 -6.50
CA ALA A 151 -11.73 -14.32 -7.69
C ALA A 151 -11.16 -15.71 -7.37
N ALA A 152 -10.48 -15.87 -6.22
CA ALA A 152 -9.98 -17.16 -5.77
C ALA A 152 -11.11 -18.17 -5.54
N LYS A 153 -12.22 -17.79 -4.88
CA LYS A 153 -13.40 -18.65 -4.70
C LYS A 153 -14.06 -19.06 -6.01
N THR A 154 -14.12 -18.15 -6.98
CA THR A 154 -14.61 -18.47 -8.33
C THR A 154 -13.70 -19.49 -9.00
N SER A 155 -12.37 -19.32 -8.88
CA SER A 155 -11.39 -20.27 -9.41
C SER A 155 -11.53 -21.66 -8.79
N GLU A 156 -11.73 -21.75 -7.48
CA GLU A 156 -12.00 -23.01 -6.77
C GLU A 156 -13.27 -23.70 -7.29
N THR A 157 -14.33 -22.92 -7.54
CA THR A 157 -15.59 -23.45 -8.11
C THR A 157 -15.40 -23.98 -9.53
N ASN A 158 -14.62 -23.27 -10.35
CA ASN A 158 -14.30 -23.71 -11.71
C ASN A 158 -13.44 -24.98 -11.72
N ALA A 159 -12.50 -25.10 -10.77
CA ALA A 159 -11.69 -26.30 -10.60
C ALA A 159 -12.56 -27.52 -10.25
N ARG A 160 -13.46 -27.40 -9.26
CA ARG A 160 -14.42 -28.46 -8.90
C ARG A 160 -15.34 -28.85 -10.06
N SER A 161 -15.78 -27.86 -10.84
CA SER A 161 -16.61 -28.10 -12.04
C SER A 161 -15.84 -28.88 -13.10
N SER A 162 -14.55 -28.56 -13.27
CA SER A 162 -13.65 -29.25 -14.21
C SER A 162 -13.37 -30.68 -13.77
N GLU A 163 -13.17 -30.89 -12.47
CA GLU A 163 -13.03 -32.23 -11.86
C GLU A 163 -14.28 -33.08 -12.13
N THR A 164 -15.47 -32.54 -11.87
CA THR A 164 -16.74 -33.23 -12.16
C THR A 164 -16.89 -33.56 -13.65
N ALA A 165 -16.47 -32.65 -14.54
CA ALA A 165 -16.52 -32.90 -15.99
C ALA A 165 -15.54 -34.01 -16.43
N ALA A 166 -14.35 -34.06 -15.81
CA ALA A 166 -13.37 -35.11 -16.04
C ALA A 166 -13.90 -36.48 -15.56
N GLU A 167 -14.51 -36.55 -14.38
CA GLU A 167 -15.12 -37.78 -13.85
C GLU A 167 -16.23 -38.30 -14.79
N ARG A 168 -17.14 -37.43 -15.23
CA ARG A 168 -18.19 -37.82 -16.20
C ARG A 168 -17.62 -38.34 -17.51
N SER A 169 -16.54 -37.73 -17.98
CA SER A 169 -15.85 -38.16 -19.21
C SER A 169 -15.22 -39.54 -19.02
N ALA A 170 -14.65 -39.82 -17.84
CA ALA A 170 -14.11 -41.14 -17.50
C ALA A 170 -15.22 -42.21 -17.44
N SER A 171 -16.36 -41.91 -16.83
CA SER A 171 -17.52 -42.82 -16.82
C SER A 171 -18.02 -43.12 -18.24
N ALA A 172 -18.18 -42.09 -19.07
CA ALA A 172 -18.61 -42.27 -20.46
C ALA A 172 -17.64 -43.15 -21.27
N ALA A 173 -16.33 -43.01 -21.04
CA ALA A 173 -15.32 -43.86 -21.66
C ALA A 173 -15.42 -45.33 -21.19
N ALA A 174 -15.71 -45.57 -19.91
CA ALA A 174 -15.92 -46.91 -19.37
C ALA A 174 -17.19 -47.58 -19.95
N ASP A 175 -18.27 -46.82 -20.08
CA ASP A 175 -19.51 -47.30 -20.70
C ASP A 175 -19.29 -47.64 -22.19
N ALA A 176 -18.58 -46.77 -22.92
CA ALA A 176 -18.22 -47.02 -24.32
C ALA A 176 -17.37 -48.30 -24.48
N LYS A 177 -16.40 -48.53 -23.58
CA LYS A 177 -15.61 -49.77 -23.55
C LYS A 177 -16.49 -50.99 -23.35
N THR A 178 -17.47 -50.91 -22.45
CA THR A 178 -18.41 -51.99 -22.16
C THR A 178 -19.31 -52.28 -23.37
N ALA A 179 -19.84 -51.23 -24.01
CA ALA A 179 -20.64 -51.36 -25.22
C ALA A 179 -19.85 -51.98 -26.39
N ALA A 180 -18.59 -51.59 -26.56
CA ALA A 180 -17.70 -52.17 -27.57
C ALA A 180 -17.44 -53.67 -27.31
N ALA A 181 -17.20 -54.07 -26.06
CA ALA A 181 -17.05 -55.47 -25.68
C ALA A 181 -18.31 -56.29 -25.96
N GLY A 182 -19.50 -55.75 -25.64
CA GLY A 182 -20.78 -56.39 -25.97
C GLY A 182 -21.00 -56.56 -27.48
N SER A 183 -20.62 -55.57 -28.26
CA SER A 183 -20.68 -55.62 -29.73
C SER A 183 -19.75 -56.69 -30.31
N ALA A 184 -18.53 -56.78 -29.79
CA ALA A 184 -17.57 -57.82 -30.17
C ALA A 184 -18.08 -59.23 -29.84
N SER A 185 -18.68 -59.42 -28.65
CA SER A 185 -19.31 -60.69 -28.28
C SER A 185 -20.47 -61.06 -29.22
N THR A 186 -21.33 -60.11 -29.54
CA THR A 186 -22.44 -60.31 -30.49
C THR A 186 -21.93 -60.71 -31.87
N ALA A 187 -20.87 -60.04 -32.37
CA ALA A 187 -20.24 -60.38 -33.63
C ALA A 187 -19.64 -61.79 -33.61
N SER A 188 -19.00 -62.19 -32.50
CA SER A 188 -18.47 -63.55 -32.32
C SER A 188 -19.59 -64.60 -32.36
N THR A 189 -20.70 -64.39 -31.67
CA THR A 189 -21.87 -65.28 -31.72
C THR A 189 -22.41 -65.42 -33.15
N LYS A 190 -22.56 -64.29 -33.87
CA LYS A 190 -23.03 -64.31 -35.27
C LYS A 190 -22.07 -65.06 -36.20
N ALA A 191 -20.77 -64.94 -35.99
CA ALA A 191 -19.78 -65.71 -36.73
C ALA A 191 -19.92 -67.22 -36.48
N THR A 192 -20.15 -67.63 -35.23
CA THR A 192 -20.41 -69.04 -34.88
C THR A 192 -21.71 -69.56 -35.50
N GLU A 193 -22.80 -68.79 -35.45
CA GLU A 193 -24.08 -69.14 -36.10
C GLU A 193 -23.94 -69.30 -37.62
N ALA A 194 -23.20 -68.39 -38.27
CA ALA A 194 -22.91 -68.46 -39.69
C ALA A 194 -22.09 -69.71 -40.05
N ALA A 195 -21.08 -70.04 -39.25
CA ALA A 195 -20.29 -71.26 -39.42
C ALA A 195 -21.15 -72.52 -39.29
N GLY A 196 -22.05 -72.59 -38.30
CA GLY A 196 -23.00 -73.70 -38.13
C GLY A 196 -23.96 -73.84 -39.32
N SER A 197 -24.42 -72.71 -39.87
CA SER A 197 -25.27 -72.69 -41.08
C SER A 197 -24.51 -73.23 -42.30
N ALA A 198 -23.23 -72.88 -42.46
CA ALA A 198 -22.40 -73.38 -43.56
C ALA A 198 -22.16 -74.91 -43.46
N VAL A 199 -21.97 -75.44 -42.25
CA VAL A 199 -21.87 -76.89 -42.02
C VAL A 199 -23.18 -77.57 -42.41
N SER A 200 -24.32 -77.02 -41.99
CA SER A 200 -25.65 -77.55 -42.31
C SER A 200 -25.92 -77.55 -43.82
N ALA A 201 -25.53 -76.49 -44.52
CA ALA A 201 -25.61 -76.41 -45.98
C ALA A 201 -24.72 -77.46 -46.66
N SER A 202 -23.50 -77.67 -46.15
CA SER A 202 -22.58 -78.69 -46.68
C SER A 202 -23.14 -80.11 -46.52
N GLN A 203 -23.70 -80.43 -45.35
CA GLN A 203 -24.37 -81.71 -45.11
C GLN A 203 -25.58 -81.90 -46.02
N SER A 204 -26.37 -80.84 -46.23
CA SER A 204 -27.51 -80.86 -47.14
C SER A 204 -27.09 -81.13 -48.58
N LYS A 205 -25.97 -80.53 -49.04
CA LYS A 205 -25.37 -80.82 -50.34
C LYS A 205 -24.97 -82.30 -50.45
N SER A 206 -24.26 -82.85 -49.48
CA SER A 206 -23.88 -84.27 -49.48
C SER A 206 -25.08 -85.21 -49.47
N ALA A 207 -26.14 -84.86 -48.73
CA ALA A 207 -27.39 -85.63 -48.71
C ALA A 207 -28.10 -85.59 -50.08
N ALA A 208 -28.13 -84.43 -50.74
CA ALA A 208 -28.68 -84.28 -52.08
C ALA A 208 -27.87 -85.06 -53.14
N GLU A 209 -26.54 -85.02 -53.09
CA GLU A 209 -25.66 -85.82 -53.95
C GLU A 209 -25.91 -87.33 -53.76
N ALA A 210 -26.01 -87.79 -52.51
CA ALA A 210 -26.34 -89.18 -52.21
C ALA A 210 -27.73 -89.58 -52.73
N ALA A 211 -28.72 -88.69 -52.63
CA ALA A 211 -30.06 -88.92 -53.18
C ALA A 211 -30.04 -89.01 -54.72
N ALA A 212 -29.28 -88.14 -55.39
CA ALA A 212 -29.11 -88.17 -56.84
C ALA A 212 -28.46 -89.47 -57.33
N ILE A 213 -27.42 -89.96 -56.64
CA ILE A 213 -26.78 -91.25 -56.94
C ILE A 213 -27.80 -92.39 -56.80
N ARG A 214 -28.59 -92.41 -55.71
CA ARG A 214 -29.65 -93.41 -55.52
C ARG A 214 -30.67 -93.37 -56.65
N ALA A 215 -31.11 -92.18 -57.04
CA ALA A 215 -32.05 -92.01 -58.15
C ALA A 215 -31.49 -92.53 -59.48
N LYS A 216 -30.21 -92.22 -59.80
CA LYS A 216 -29.52 -92.74 -60.99
C LYS A 216 -29.46 -94.27 -60.98
N ASN A 217 -29.11 -94.86 -59.84
CA ASN A 217 -29.04 -96.32 -59.70
C ASN A 217 -30.42 -96.97 -59.82
N SER A 218 -31.45 -96.37 -59.25
CA SER A 218 -32.84 -96.85 -59.38
C SER A 218 -33.33 -96.75 -60.82
N ALA A 219 -33.05 -95.64 -61.52
CA ALA A 219 -33.38 -95.47 -62.94
C ALA A 219 -32.68 -96.53 -63.79
N LYS A 220 -31.37 -96.72 -63.60
CA LYS A 220 -30.62 -97.78 -64.28
C LYS A 220 -31.21 -99.17 -64.02
N ARG A 221 -31.56 -99.47 -62.77
CA ARG A 221 -32.18 -100.75 -62.44
C ARG A 221 -33.56 -100.92 -63.08
N ALA A 222 -34.32 -99.83 -63.23
CA ALA A 222 -35.59 -99.85 -63.97
C ALA A 222 -35.36 -100.09 -65.46
N GLU A 223 -34.35 -99.49 -66.08
CA GLU A 223 -33.93 -99.77 -67.47
C GLU A 223 -33.51 -101.23 -67.66
N ASP A 224 -32.70 -101.76 -66.73
CA ASP A 224 -32.23 -103.15 -66.76
C ASP A 224 -33.43 -104.12 -66.63
N ILE A 225 -34.41 -103.84 -65.75
CA ILE A 225 -35.65 -104.62 -65.63
C ILE A 225 -36.50 -104.50 -66.90
N ALA A 226 -36.71 -103.30 -67.43
CA ALA A 226 -37.50 -103.09 -68.63
C ALA A 226 -36.90 -103.85 -69.83
N SER A 227 -35.57 -103.87 -69.94
CA SER A 227 -34.86 -104.67 -70.94
C SER A 227 -35.03 -106.17 -70.72
N ALA A 228 -34.96 -106.65 -69.47
CA ALA A 228 -35.18 -108.06 -69.13
C ALA A 228 -36.64 -108.52 -69.33
N VAL A 229 -37.60 -107.61 -69.19
CA VAL A 229 -39.05 -107.86 -69.35
C VAL A 229 -39.54 -107.56 -70.76
N ALA A 230 -38.67 -107.10 -71.67
CA ALA A 230 -39.03 -106.78 -73.05
C ALA A 230 -39.98 -107.86 -73.62
N LEU A 231 -41.24 -107.47 -73.79
CA LEU A 231 -42.30 -108.40 -74.17
C LEU A 231 -42.17 -108.62 -75.65
N GLU A 232 -41.56 -109.75 -76.01
CA GLU A 232 -41.45 -110.18 -77.40
C GLU A 232 -42.65 -111.06 -77.77
N ASP A 233 -43.08 -110.99 -79.03
CA ASP A 233 -44.14 -111.87 -79.51
C ASP A 233 -43.68 -113.33 -79.49
N ALA A 234 -44.60 -114.22 -79.09
CA ALA A 234 -44.32 -115.65 -79.07
C ALA A 234 -44.22 -116.20 -80.50
N ASP A 235 -43.37 -117.20 -80.63
CA ASP A 235 -43.29 -118.09 -81.77
C ASP A 235 -43.30 -119.54 -81.25
N THR A 236 -43.49 -120.49 -82.16
CA THR A 236 -43.31 -121.93 -81.94
C THR A 236 -42.00 -122.32 -81.26
N THR A 237 -40.92 -121.54 -81.38
CA THR A 237 -39.62 -121.83 -80.76
C THR A 237 -39.27 -120.91 -79.57
N ARG A 238 -39.97 -119.78 -79.42
CA ARG A 238 -39.70 -118.79 -78.38
C ARG A 238 -40.97 -118.40 -77.63
N LYS A 239 -40.93 -118.50 -76.30
CA LYS A 239 -42.01 -118.02 -75.43
C LYS A 239 -42.13 -116.50 -75.55
N GLY A 240 -43.36 -115.98 -75.63
CA GLY A 240 -43.63 -114.55 -75.73
C GLY A 240 -45.10 -114.21 -75.45
N ILE A 241 -45.50 -112.97 -75.72
CA ILE A 241 -46.90 -112.54 -75.65
C ILE A 241 -47.64 -112.90 -76.94
N VAL A 242 -48.92 -113.23 -76.83
CA VAL A 242 -49.79 -113.53 -77.99
C VAL A 242 -51.14 -112.86 -77.76
N GLN A 243 -51.65 -112.17 -78.77
CA GLN A 243 -53.01 -111.63 -78.72
C GLN A 243 -54.04 -112.74 -79.00
N LEU A 244 -55.15 -112.70 -78.28
CA LEU A 244 -56.20 -113.71 -78.39
C LEU A 244 -57.28 -113.29 -79.39
N SER A 245 -57.64 -114.17 -80.31
CA SER A 245 -58.74 -113.96 -81.26
C SER A 245 -59.91 -114.91 -80.99
N SER A 246 -61.12 -114.34 -80.96
CA SER A 246 -62.37 -115.11 -80.86
C SER A 246 -63.06 -115.30 -82.21
N ALA A 247 -62.42 -114.93 -83.32
CA ALA A 247 -62.95 -115.17 -84.66
C ALA A 247 -62.87 -116.67 -84.99
N THR A 248 -63.96 -117.25 -85.48
CA THR A 248 -64.06 -118.69 -85.79
C THR A 248 -63.52 -119.05 -87.17
N ASN A 249 -63.11 -118.05 -87.96
CA ASN A 249 -62.58 -118.16 -89.31
C ASN A 249 -61.25 -117.40 -89.48
N SER A 250 -60.50 -117.16 -88.39
CA SER A 250 -59.23 -116.43 -88.48
C SER A 250 -58.16 -117.26 -89.19
N THR A 251 -57.47 -116.66 -90.15
CA THR A 251 -56.27 -117.20 -90.80
C THR A 251 -54.97 -116.64 -90.21
N SER A 252 -55.06 -115.95 -89.06
CA SER A 252 -53.90 -115.33 -88.43
C SER A 252 -53.10 -116.38 -87.67
N GLU A 253 -51.81 -116.48 -88.00
CA GLU A 253 -50.85 -117.34 -87.30
C GLU A 253 -50.17 -116.61 -86.12
N THR A 254 -50.45 -115.32 -85.95
CA THR A 254 -49.89 -114.48 -84.87
C THR A 254 -50.85 -114.28 -83.70
N LEU A 255 -52.08 -114.80 -83.81
CA LEU A 255 -53.12 -114.73 -82.78
C LEU A 255 -53.47 -116.13 -82.31
N ALA A 256 -53.58 -116.32 -80.99
CA ALA A 256 -54.05 -117.58 -80.44
C ALA A 256 -55.59 -117.62 -80.40
N ALA A 257 -56.17 -118.73 -80.84
CA ALA A 257 -57.62 -118.94 -80.78
C ALA A 257 -58.11 -119.03 -79.32
N THR A 258 -59.18 -118.32 -78.98
CA THR A 258 -59.77 -118.44 -77.64
C THR A 258 -60.53 -119.76 -77.50
N PRO A 259 -60.69 -120.30 -76.26
CA PRO A 259 -61.58 -121.43 -76.01
C PRO A 259 -63.00 -121.20 -76.51
N LYS A 260 -63.46 -119.94 -76.55
CA LYS A 260 -64.74 -119.56 -77.15
C LYS A 260 -64.76 -119.82 -78.66
N ALA A 261 -63.76 -119.35 -79.41
CA ALA A 261 -63.67 -119.63 -80.85
C ALA A 261 -63.58 -121.14 -81.13
N VAL A 262 -62.73 -121.85 -80.39
CA VAL A 262 -62.57 -123.31 -80.53
C VAL A 262 -63.88 -124.03 -80.22
N LYS A 263 -64.58 -123.64 -79.15
CA LYS A 263 -65.87 -124.24 -78.80
C LYS A 263 -66.93 -123.97 -79.85
N VAL A 264 -67.02 -122.74 -80.40
CA VAL A 264 -67.98 -122.45 -81.47
C VAL A 264 -67.67 -123.27 -82.71
N VAL A 265 -66.41 -123.41 -83.12
CA VAL A 265 -66.01 -124.29 -84.24
C VAL A 265 -66.35 -125.76 -83.94
N MET A 266 -66.13 -126.22 -82.70
CA MET A 266 -66.44 -127.61 -82.29
C MET A 266 -67.95 -127.87 -82.23
N ASP A 267 -68.74 -126.94 -81.69
CA ASP A 267 -70.21 -127.05 -81.63
C ASP A 267 -70.80 -127.04 -83.05
N GLU A 268 -70.27 -126.21 -83.95
CA GLU A 268 -70.61 -126.20 -85.38
C GLU A 268 -70.22 -127.53 -86.07
N THR A 269 -69.04 -128.08 -85.74
CA THR A 269 -68.56 -129.38 -86.25
C THR A 269 -69.43 -130.53 -85.76
N ASN A 270 -69.77 -130.58 -84.47
CA ASN A 270 -70.63 -131.60 -83.88
C ASN A 270 -72.07 -131.53 -84.39
N ARG A 271 -72.61 -130.32 -84.64
CA ARG A 271 -73.94 -130.14 -85.25
C ARG A 271 -73.98 -130.71 -86.67
N LYS A 272 -72.92 -130.50 -87.47
CA LYS A 272 -72.77 -131.11 -88.79
C LYS A 272 -72.61 -132.63 -88.72
N ALA A 273 -71.89 -133.15 -87.72
CA ALA A 273 -71.70 -134.60 -87.54
C ALA A 273 -72.98 -135.35 -87.13
N HIS A 274 -73.88 -134.73 -86.35
CA HIS A 274 -75.10 -135.37 -85.84
C HIS A 274 -76.27 -135.41 -86.85
N TRP A 275 -76.14 -134.73 -88.00
CA TRP A 275 -77.09 -134.84 -89.12
C TRP A 275 -76.85 -136.10 -89.97
N THR A 276 -75.74 -136.81 -89.75
CA THR A 276 -75.28 -137.92 -90.60
C THR A 276 -75.70 -139.33 -90.11
N VAL A 277 -76.66 -139.46 -89.18
CA VAL A 277 -77.18 -140.77 -88.68
C VAL A 277 -78.70 -140.95 -88.87
N ARG A 278 -79.27 -140.36 -89.94
CA ARG A 278 -80.49 -140.90 -90.57
C ARG A 278 -80.23 -141.07 -92.06
N HIS A 279 -79.79 -142.27 -92.44
CA HIS A 279 -80.18 -143.01 -93.65
C HIS A 279 -79.70 -144.45 -93.50
#